data_AF-A0A359E384-F1
#
_entry.id   AF-A0A359E384-F1
#
_cell.length_a   1.000
_cell.length_b   1.000
_cell.length_c   1.000
_cell.angle_alpha   90.00
_cell.angle_beta   90.00
_cell.angle_gamma   90.00
#
_symmetry.space_group_name_H-M   'P 1'
#
loop_
_entity.id
_entity.type
_entity.pdbx_description
1 polymer ?
#
loop_
_entity_poly.entity_id
_entity_poly.type
_entity_poly.pdbx_seq_one_letter_code
_entity_poly.pdbx_strand_id
1 'polypeptide(L)' 'VEVDAMGTPGRSKSFHEFYYGNMGDNGLPDQITTIKQLGERHSWMDIDRVGIFGHSGGGFASTRALFA' A
#
# COMPACT_ATOMS: atom_id res chain seq x y z
N VAL A 1 7.86 3.21 6.03
CA VAL A 1 7.38 4.22 5.04
C VAL A 1 5.86 4.23 5.08
N GLU A 2 5.23 5.33 4.67
CA GLU A 2 3.77 5.44 4.54
C GLU A 2 3.48 6.10 3.19
N VAL A 3 2.49 5.58 2.46
CA VAL A 3 2.06 6.16 1.19
C VAL A 3 0.54 6.15 1.10
N ASP A 4 0.01 7.28 0.64
CA ASP A 4 -1.38 7.47 0.26
C ASP A 4 -1.65 6.77 -1.08
N ALA A 5 -1.97 5.48 -1.00
CA ALA A 5 -2.29 4.62 -2.13
C ALA A 5 -3.56 5.05 -2.88
N MET A 6 -3.82 4.43 -4.04
CA MET A 6 -5.06 4.56 -4.79
C MET A 6 -6.27 4.38 -3.88
N GLY A 7 -7.22 5.32 -3.99
CA GLY A 7 -8.40 5.35 -3.15
C GLY A 7 -8.28 6.08 -1.82
N THR A 8 -7.09 6.52 -1.36
CA THR A 8 -7.04 7.42 -0.18
C THR A 8 -7.53 8.84 -0.55
N PRO A 9 -8.22 9.55 0.35
CA PRO A 9 -8.88 10.83 0.06
C PRO A 9 -7.89 11.98 -0.23
N GLY A 10 -8.39 13.14 -0.65
CA GLY A 10 -7.57 14.34 -0.89
C GLY A 10 -7.11 14.55 -2.34
N ARG A 11 -7.58 13.71 -3.27
CA ARG A 11 -7.34 13.82 -4.72
C ARG A 11 -8.67 13.73 -5.49
N SER A 12 -8.61 13.54 -6.82
CA SER A 12 -9.80 13.47 -7.68
C SER A 12 -10.77 12.36 -7.25
N LYS A 13 -12.05 12.51 -7.63
CA LYS A 13 -13.07 11.48 -7.43
C LYS A 13 -12.64 10.12 -8.03
N SER A 14 -12.14 10.14 -9.26
CA SER A 14 -11.63 8.94 -9.95
C SER A 14 -10.50 8.26 -9.20
N PHE A 15 -9.68 9.03 -8.48
CA PHE A 15 -8.63 8.50 -7.63
C PHE A 15 -9.25 7.84 -6.38
N HIS A 16 -10.16 8.54 -5.70
CA HIS A 16 -10.74 8.08 -4.44
C HIS A 16 -11.63 6.84 -4.60
N GLU A 17 -12.33 6.71 -5.71
CA GLU A 17 -13.26 5.61 -5.98
C GLU A 17 -12.59 4.42 -6.69
N PHE A 18 -11.26 4.40 -6.81
CA PHE A 18 -10.54 3.37 -7.56
C PHE A 18 -10.88 1.93 -7.14
N TYR A 19 -10.98 1.67 -5.83
CA TYR A 19 -11.34 0.36 -5.30
C TYR A 19 -12.85 0.17 -5.09
N TYR A 20 -13.71 1.07 -5.58
CA TYR A 20 -15.16 0.95 -5.42
C TYR A 20 -15.67 -0.34 -6.07
N GLY A 21 -16.34 -1.18 -5.27
CA GLY A 21 -16.78 -2.52 -5.71
C GLY A 21 -15.66 -3.58 -5.74
N ASN A 22 -14.41 -3.20 -5.50
CA ASN A 22 -13.25 -4.09 -5.41
C ASN A 22 -12.33 -3.72 -4.24
N MET A 23 -12.80 -3.95 -3.01
CA MET A 23 -11.97 -3.73 -1.81
C MET A 23 -10.78 -4.69 -1.71
N GLY A 24 -10.62 -5.66 -2.62
CA GLY A 24 -9.42 -6.48 -2.71
C GLY A 24 -8.19 -5.67 -3.13
N ASP A 25 -8.37 -4.61 -3.91
CA ASP A 25 -7.30 -3.68 -4.29
C ASP A 25 -7.15 -2.56 -3.23
N ASN A 26 -6.93 -2.97 -1.99
CA ASN A 26 -6.83 -2.12 -0.81
C ASN A 26 -5.54 -1.27 -0.73
N GLY A 27 -4.99 -0.89 -1.88
CA GLY A 27 -3.77 -0.10 -2.00
C GLY A 27 -2.47 -0.88 -1.82
N LEU A 28 -2.50 -2.20 -1.58
CA LEU A 28 -1.29 -3.02 -1.47
C LEU A 28 -0.34 -2.94 -2.69
N PRO A 29 -0.83 -2.93 -3.95
CA PRO A 29 0.06 -2.77 -5.11
C PRO A 29 0.89 -1.48 -5.06
N ASP A 30 0.29 -0.38 -4.58
CA ASP A 30 0.98 0.90 -4.45
C ASP A 30 2.01 0.90 -3.31
N GLN A 31 1.67 0.25 -2.18
CA GLN A 31 2.62 0.07 -1.07
C GLN A 31 3.86 -0.73 -1.53
N ILE A 32 3.64 -1.85 -2.24
CA ILE A 32 4.72 -2.71 -2.78
C ILE A 32 5.57 -1.93 -3.79
N THR A 33 4.93 -1.21 -4.71
CA THR A 33 5.62 -0.41 -5.73
C THR A 33 6.48 0.67 -5.09
N THR A 34 5.95 1.34 -4.06
CA THR A 34 6.68 2.37 -3.31
C THR A 34 7.90 1.79 -2.63
N ILE A 35 7.77 0.65 -1.96
CA ILE A 35 8.91 -0.01 -1.29
C ILE A 35 10.00 -0.40 -2.30
N LYS A 36 9.62 -0.98 -3.45
CA LYS A 36 10.59 -1.33 -4.51
C LYS A 36 11.33 -0.11 -5.05
N GLN A 37 10.60 0.95 -5.39
CA GLN A 37 11.21 2.19 -5.89
C GLN A 37 12.10 2.87 -4.85
N LEU A 38 11.74 2.81 -3.57
CA LEU A 38 12.58 3.34 -2.51
C LEU A 38 13.83 2.47 -2.30
N GLY A 39 13.71 1.15 -2.39
CA GLY A 39 14.85 0.22 -2.34
C GLY A 39 15.88 0.46 -3.44
N GLU A 40 15.45 0.80 -4.66
CA GLU A 40 16.34 1.19 -5.76
C GLU A 40 17.10 2.50 -5.49
N ARG A 41 16.48 3.43 -4.75
CA ARG A 41 17.04 4.77 -4.48
C ARG A 41 17.87 4.83 -3.19
N HIS A 42 17.64 3.89 -2.28
CA HIS A 42 18.16 3.92 -0.93
C HIS A 42 18.79 2.57 -0.56
N SER A 43 20.10 2.47 -0.74
CA SER A 43 20.88 1.24 -0.51
C SER A 43 20.86 0.73 0.95
N TRP A 44 20.38 1.54 1.89
CA TRP A 44 20.19 1.15 3.29
C TRP A 44 18.86 0.45 3.55
N MET A 45 17.94 0.39 2.58
CA MET A 45 16.68 -0.34 2.71
C MET A 45 16.89 -1.82 2.39
N ASP A 46 16.70 -2.67 3.40
CA ASP A 46 16.65 -4.12 3.22
C ASP A 46 15.22 -4.55 2.83
N ILE A 47 15.01 -4.74 1.52
CA ILE A 47 13.70 -5.10 0.97
C ILE A 47 13.32 -6.58 1.19
N ASP A 48 14.26 -7.41 1.67
CA ASP A 48 13.99 -8.80 2.04
C ASP A 48 13.45 -8.92 3.48
N ARG A 49 13.48 -7.82 4.26
CA ARG A 49 13.01 -7.75 5.65
C ARG A 49 12.02 -6.60 5.86
N VAL A 50 10.84 -6.73 5.26
CA VAL A 50 9.76 -5.73 5.35
C VAL A 50 8.65 -6.19 6.28
N GLY A 51 8.31 -5.34 7.27
CA GLY A 51 7.12 -5.49 8.10
C GLY A 51 6.00 -4.55 7.66
N ILE A 52 4.74 -4.97 7.87
CA ILE A 52 3.53 -4.16 7.63
C ILE A 52 2.64 -4.16 8.88
N PHE A 53 2.12 -2.98 9.23
CA PHE A 53 1.26 -2.78 10.40
C PHE A 53 0.20 -1.71 10.11
N GLY A 54 -1.00 -1.89 10.66
CA GLY A 54 -2.08 -0.91 10.57
C GLY A 54 -3.31 -1.31 11.39
N HIS A 55 -4.15 -0.33 11.74
CA HIS A 55 -5.43 -0.53 12.43
C HIS A 55 -6.61 -0.42 11.45
N SER A 56 -7.73 -1.08 11.75
CA SER A 56 -8.97 -1.04 10.95
C SER A 56 -8.71 -1.41 9.48
N GLY A 57 -8.94 -0.51 8.51
CA GLY A 57 -8.60 -0.75 7.09
C GLY A 57 -7.12 -1.11 6.88
N GLY A 58 -6.21 -0.56 7.67
CA GLY A 58 -4.80 -0.94 7.67
C GLY A 58 -4.55 -2.36 8.19
N GLY A 59 -5.38 -2.86 9.11
CA GLY A 59 -5.32 -4.24 9.61
C GLY A 59 -5.82 -5.25 8.57
N PHE A 60 -6.85 -4.86 7.81
CA PHE A 60 -7.29 -5.61 6.64
C PHE A 60 -6.19 -5.69 5.57
N ALA A 61 -5.53 -4.56 5.27
CA ALA A 61 -4.41 -4.52 4.34
C ALA A 61 -3.18 -5.30 4.80
N SER A 62 -2.77 -5.15 6.07
CA SER A 62 -1.62 -5.87 6.62
C SER A 62 -1.83 -7.38 6.64
N THR A 63 -3.04 -7.85 6.96
CA THR A 63 -3.37 -9.28 6.90
C THR A 63 -3.39 -9.79 5.46
N ARG A 64 -3.99 -9.03 4.53
CA ARG A 64 -4.04 -9.42 3.11
C ARG A 64 -2.64 -9.49 2.48
N ALA A 65 -1.70 -8.66 2.92
CA ALA A 65 -0.32 -8.67 2.44
C ALA A 65 0.41 -10.00 2.67
N LEU A 66 0.01 -10.78 3.67
CA LEU A 66 0.60 -12.10 3.95
C LEU A 66 0.20 -13.17 2.92
N PHE A 67 -0.84 -12.89 2.12
CA PHE A 67 -1.40 -13.81 1.11
C PHE A 67 -1.31 -13.26 -0.32
N ALA A 68 -0.66 -12.12 -0.49
CA ALA A 68 -0.52 -11.43 -1.78
C ALA A 68 0.65 -11.98 -2.61
#